data_AF-A0A966Q170-F1
#
_entry.id   AF-A0A966Q170-F1
#
_cell.length_a   1.000
_cell.length_b   1.000
_cell.length_c   1.000
_cell.angle_alpha   90.00
_cell.angle_beta   90.00
_cell.angle_gamma   90.00
#
_symmetry.space_group_name_H-M   'P 1'
#
loop_
_entity.id
_entity.type
_entity.pdbx_description
1 polymer ?
#
loop_
_entity_poly.entity_id
_entity_poly.type
_entity_poly.pdbx_seq_one_letter_code
_entity_poly.pdbx_strand_id
1 'polypeptide(L)'
;MAKSKNRNTEYAIKYLSETMKMEPATIAKEVGASIDEVNTIITNSQQEKIKSISSKDMMIRQTGAKGVNNVSVMTQAASAFNDEAVKNFDNVAKKDTNYIFRPNG
;
A
#
# COMPACT_ATOMS: atom_id res chain seq x y z
N MET A 1 -23.53 -17.82 -7.33
CA MET A 1 -23.76 -16.71 -6.38
C MET A 1 -22.60 -16.69 -5.39
N ALA A 2 -21.72 -15.68 -5.45
CA ALA A 2 -20.62 -15.56 -4.50
C ALA A 2 -21.18 -15.03 -3.17
N LYS A 3 -21.20 -15.87 -2.13
CA LYS A 3 -21.52 -15.43 -0.76
C LYS A 3 -20.52 -14.33 -0.39
N SER A 4 -21.01 -13.14 -0.05
CA SER A 4 -20.21 -12.10 0.57
C SER A 4 -19.54 -12.70 1.82
N LYS A 5 -18.20 -12.85 1.78
CA LYS A 5 -17.44 -13.42 2.90
C LYS A 5 -17.58 -12.49 4.12
N ASN A 6 -17.86 -13.08 5.28
CA ASN A 6 -18.00 -12.33 6.52
C ASN A 6 -16.62 -11.78 6.93
N ARG A 7 -16.49 -10.47 7.06
CA ARG A 7 -15.19 -9.84 7.42
C ARG A 7 -14.67 -10.35 8.76
N ASN A 8 -15.57 -10.64 9.70
CA ASN A 8 -15.20 -11.13 11.02
C ASN A 8 -14.51 -12.50 10.97
N THR A 9 -14.94 -13.40 10.09
CA THR A 9 -14.30 -14.72 9.93
C THR A 9 -12.94 -14.60 9.28
N GLU A 10 -12.76 -13.67 8.35
CA GLU A 10 -11.46 -13.40 7.73
C GLU A 10 -10.44 -12.85 8.75
N TYR A 11 -10.86 -11.90 9.59
CA TYR A 11 -10.01 -11.37 10.66
C TYR A 11 -9.65 -12.43 11.71
N ALA A 12 -10.61 -13.28 12.09
CA ALA A 12 -10.35 -14.37 13.03
C ALA A 12 -9.30 -15.35 12.47
N ILE A 13 -9.44 -15.74 11.20
CA ILE A 13 -8.47 -16.62 10.52
C ILE A 13 -7.08 -15.97 10.46
N LYS A 14 -7.00 -14.68 10.08
CA LYS A 14 -5.72 -13.94 10.07
C LYS A 14 -5.07 -13.90 11.45
N TYR A 15 -5.84 -13.57 12.49
CA TYR A 15 -5.33 -13.50 13.86
C TYR A 15 -4.81 -14.86 14.36
N LEU A 16 -5.57 -15.94 14.16
CA LEU A 16 -5.19 -17.29 14.61
C LEU A 16 -3.96 -17.82 13.88
N SER A 17 -3.82 -17.50 12.58
CA SER A 17 -2.66 -17.89 11.77
C SER A 17 -1.41 -17.09 12.15
N GLU A 18 -1.51 -15.76 12.24
CA GLU A 18 -0.34 -14.89 12.45
C GLU A 18 0.11 -14.83 13.92
N THR A 19 -0.83 -14.78 14.85
CA THR A 19 -0.53 -14.57 16.28
C THR A 19 -0.34 -15.88 17.02
N MET A 20 -1.25 -16.84 16.81
CA MET A 20 -1.24 -18.11 17.54
C MET A 20 -0.53 -19.25 16.78
N LYS A 21 -0.15 -19.04 15.52
CA LYS A 21 0.57 -20.02 14.66
C LYS A 21 -0.11 -21.40 14.65
N MET A 22 -1.44 -21.41 14.65
CA MET A 22 -2.22 -22.65 14.65
C MET A 22 -2.26 -23.28 13.27
N GLU A 23 -2.38 -24.62 13.24
CA GLU A 23 -2.55 -25.38 12.00
C GLU A 23 -3.90 -25.05 11.32
N PRO A 24 -3.96 -24.98 9.97
CA PRO A 24 -5.18 -24.65 9.22
C PRO A 24 -6.37 -25.55 9.54
N ALA A 25 -6.10 -26.83 9.84
CA ALA A 25 -7.12 -27.80 10.22
C ALA A 25 -7.78 -27.47 11.58
N THR A 26 -7.04 -26.88 12.51
CA THR A 26 -7.56 -26.45 13.81
C THR A 26 -8.33 -25.15 13.67
N ILE A 27 -7.82 -24.19 12.89
CA ILE A 27 -8.50 -22.92 12.61
C ILE A 27 -9.85 -23.15 11.94
N ALA A 28 -9.93 -24.09 10.99
CA ALA A 28 -11.17 -24.46 10.32
C ALA A 28 -12.24 -24.95 11.31
N LYS A 29 -11.84 -25.74 12.32
CA LYS A 29 -12.74 -26.24 13.37
C LYS A 29 -13.23 -25.12 14.29
N GLU A 30 -12.34 -24.22 14.72
CA GLU A 30 -12.68 -23.12 15.62
C GLU A 30 -13.59 -22.08 14.95
N VAL A 31 -13.33 -21.75 13.68
CA VAL A 31 -14.07 -20.70 12.95
C VAL A 31 -15.30 -21.28 12.24
N GLY A 32 -15.41 -22.61 12.12
CA GLY A 32 -16.49 -23.27 11.38
C GLY A 32 -16.41 -23.02 9.88
N ALA A 33 -15.20 -22.85 9.35
CA ALA A 33 -14.93 -22.61 7.92
C ALA A 33 -14.33 -23.86 7.25
N SER A 34 -14.42 -23.95 5.93
CA SER A 34 -13.74 -25.03 5.20
C SER A 34 -12.22 -24.83 5.21
N ILE A 35 -11.47 -25.94 5.16
CA ILE A 35 -9.99 -25.90 5.13
C ILE A 35 -9.49 -25.13 3.90
N ASP A 36 -10.17 -25.27 2.77
CA ASP A 36 -9.82 -24.56 1.53
C ASP A 36 -10.01 -23.05 1.68
N GLU A 37 -11.08 -22.59 2.33
CA GLU A 37 -11.31 -21.18 2.62
C GLU A 37 -10.21 -20.60 3.51
N VAL A 38 -9.82 -21.33 4.56
CA VAL A 38 -8.72 -20.93 5.46
C VAL A 38 -7.41 -20.79 4.69
N ASN A 39 -7.06 -21.77 3.87
CA ASN A 39 -5.84 -21.73 3.06
C ASN A 39 -5.85 -20.57 2.07
N THR A 40 -6.95 -20.30 1.38
CA THR A 40 -7.04 -19.16 0.44
C THR A 40 -6.81 -17.82 1.13
N ILE A 41 -7.29 -17.65 2.37
CA ILE A 41 -7.12 -16.41 3.13
C ILE A 41 -5.68 -16.25 3.60
N ILE A 42 -5.06 -17.33 4.08
CA ILE A 42 -3.65 -17.32 4.50
C ILE A 42 -2.74 -16.99 3.31
N THR A 43 -2.94 -17.64 2.16
CA THR A 43 -2.13 -17.42 0.94
C THR A 43 -2.33 -16.00 0.37
N ASN A 44 -3.56 -15.49 0.31
CA ASN A 44 -3.80 -14.12 -0.16
C ASN A 44 -3.17 -13.07 0.76
N SER A 45 -3.14 -13.31 2.08
CA SER A 45 -2.50 -12.40 3.04
C SER A 45 -0.99 -12.28 2.81
N GLN A 46 -0.35 -13.34 2.31
CA GLN A 46 1.07 -13.31 1.93
C GLN A 46 1.31 -12.52 0.63
N GLN A 47 0.34 -12.50 -0.29
CA GLN A 47 0.45 -11.79 -1.58
C GLN A 47 0.12 -10.30 -1.51
N GLU A 48 -0.55 -9.82 -0.45
CA GLU A 48 -0.80 -8.37 -0.26
C GLU A 48 0.44 -7.58 0.19
N LYS A 49 1.56 -8.26 0.48
CA LYS A 49 2.83 -7.56 0.75
C LYS A 49 3.49 -7.16 -0.57
N ILE A 50 3.62 -5.84 -0.72
CA ILE A 50 4.25 -5.08 -1.81
C ILE A 50 3.27 -4.69 -2.93
N LYS A 51 2.23 -3.91 -2.59
CA LYS A 51 1.87 -2.80 -3.49
C LYS A 51 3.01 -1.78 -3.40
N SER A 52 3.65 -1.44 -4.51
CA SER A 52 4.67 -0.41 -4.53
C SER A 52 4.04 0.90 -4.05
N ILE A 53 4.38 1.29 -2.81
CA ILE A 53 3.88 2.54 -2.24
C ILE A 53 4.52 3.66 -3.03
N SER A 54 3.71 4.38 -3.81
CA SER A 54 4.18 5.56 -4.54
C SER A 54 4.29 6.73 -3.57
N SER A 55 5.27 7.62 -3.75
CA SER A 55 5.35 8.89 -3.02
C SER A 55 4.04 9.69 -3.07
N LYS A 56 3.26 9.47 -4.14
CA LYS A 56 1.91 10.04 -4.36
C LYS A 56 0.91 9.66 -3.27
N ASP A 57 1.03 8.46 -2.71
CA ASP A 57 0.14 7.89 -1.69
C ASP A 57 0.51 8.37 -0.29
N MET A 58 1.77 8.79 -0.08
CA MET A 58 2.23 9.36 1.19
C MET A 58 1.88 10.85 1.35
N MET A 59 1.22 11.48 0.38
CA MET A 59 0.82 12.89 0.46
C MET A 59 -0.58 13.04 1.07
N ILE A 60 -0.76 14.06 1.92
CA ILE A 60 -2.07 14.42 2.47
C ILE A 60 -2.84 15.19 1.40
N ARG A 61 -3.84 14.55 0.80
CA ARG A 61 -4.68 15.12 -0.28
C ARG A 61 -6.00 15.70 0.22
N GLN A 62 -6.45 15.27 1.39
CA GLN A 62 -7.72 15.69 1.98
C GLN A 62 -7.47 16.12 3.42
N THR A 63 -7.60 17.41 3.69
CA THR A 63 -7.76 17.94 5.05
C THR A 63 -9.26 18.04 5.32
N GLY A 64 -9.70 17.68 6.53
CA GLY A 64 -11.13 17.49 6.86
C GLY A 64 -12.05 18.71 6.73
N ALA A 65 -11.58 19.85 6.20
CA ALA A 65 -12.35 21.06 6.03
C ALA A 65 -12.51 21.41 4.53
N LYS A 66 -13.72 21.14 4.02
CA LYS A 66 -14.37 21.70 2.82
C LYS A 66 -13.46 22.10 1.65
N GLY A 67 -13.38 21.19 0.66
CA GLY A 67 -13.63 21.54 -0.75
C GLY A 67 -12.71 22.54 -1.46
N VAL A 68 -11.51 22.82 -0.96
CA VAL A 68 -10.53 23.65 -1.68
C VAL A 68 -9.28 22.82 -1.97
N ASN A 69 -9.20 22.32 -3.21
CA ASN A 69 -8.14 21.44 -3.73
C ASN A 69 -6.86 22.18 -4.13
N ASN A 70 -6.32 23.11 -3.33
CA ASN A 70 -5.23 23.95 -3.83
C ASN A 70 -3.84 23.74 -3.21
N VAL A 71 -3.72 23.02 -2.09
CA VAL A 71 -2.40 22.75 -1.49
C VAL A 71 -2.33 21.32 -0.95
N SER A 72 -1.63 20.44 -1.66
CA SER A 72 -1.28 19.12 -1.15
C SER A 72 0.00 19.21 -0.32
N VAL A 73 -0.07 18.80 0.95
CA VAL A 73 1.09 18.82 1.86
C VAL A 73 1.83 17.50 1.75
N MET A 74 3.12 17.55 1.39
CA MET A 74 4.01 16.37 1.45
C MET A 74 4.31 16.03 2.90
N THR A 75 4.19 14.75 3.23
CA THR A 75 4.63 14.25 4.53
C THR A 75 6.15 14.11 4.55
N GLN A 76 6.75 14.15 5.74
CA GLN A 76 8.20 13.98 5.91
C GLN A 76 8.72 12.68 5.29
N ALA A 77 7.94 11.59 5.38
CA ALA A 77 8.26 10.31 4.75
C ALA A 77 8.31 10.41 3.21
N ALA A 78 7.37 11.17 2.61
CA ALA A 78 7.37 11.40 1.17
C ALA A 78 8.56 12.24 0.70
N SER A 79 8.95 13.26 1.47
CA SER A 79 10.12 14.09 1.17
C SER A 79 11.41 13.27 1.23
N ALA A 80 11.60 12.46 2.28
CA ALA A 80 12.77 11.60 2.41
C ALA A 80 12.88 10.59 1.24
N PHE A 81 11.77 9.96 0.86
CA PHE A 81 11.75 9.03 -0.27
C PHE A 81 12.06 9.71 -1.61
N ASN A 82 11.56 10.93 -1.83
CA ASN A 82 11.85 11.69 -3.04
C ASN A 82 13.32 12.13 -3.10
N ASP A 83 13.87 12.58 -1.98
CA ASP A 83 15.28 12.99 -1.89
C ASP A 83 16.22 11.80 -2.13
N GLU A 84 15.90 10.63 -1.61
CA GLU A 84 16.64 9.39 -1.87
C GLU A 84 16.49 8.94 -3.33
N ALA A 85 15.29 9.03 -3.91
CA ALA A 85 15.08 8.72 -5.31
C ALA A 85 15.95 9.62 -6.20
N VAL A 86 15.92 10.95 -6.00
CA VAL A 86 16.71 11.92 -6.80
C VAL A 86 18.21 11.68 -6.70
N LYS A 87 18.75 11.41 -5.51
CA LYS A 87 20.20 11.10 -5.32
C LYS A 87 20.66 9.85 -6.08
N ASN A 88 19.76 8.89 -6.29
CA ASN A 88 20.06 7.68 -7.06
C ASN A 88 19.93 7.89 -8.59
N PHE A 89 19.38 9.02 -9.05
CA PHE A 89 19.23 9.37 -10.46
C PHE A 89 20.38 10.24 -11.03
N ASP A 90 21.42 10.54 -10.25
CA ASP A 90 22.57 11.37 -10.70
C ASP A 90 23.37 10.79 -11.89
N ASN A 91 23.06 9.56 -12.34
CA ASN A 91 23.61 8.97 -13.57
C ASN A 91 22.70 9.07 -14.80
N VAL A 92 21.52 9.71 -14.72
CA VAL A 92 20.67 9.91 -15.88
C VAL A 92 21.00 11.26 -16.53
N ALA A 93 21.46 11.20 -17.77
CA ALA A 93 21.88 12.34 -18.58
C ALA A 93 20.95 13.56 -18.41
N LYS A 94 21.56 14.72 -18.18
CA LYS A 94 20.89 16.02 -18.04
C LYS A 94 19.86 16.18 -19.16
N LYS A 95 18.58 16.30 -18.81
CA LYS A 95 17.52 16.65 -19.76
C LYS A 95 17.93 17.92 -20.51
N ASP A 96 17.77 17.89 -21.82
CA ASP A 96 18.08 18.98 -22.75
C ASP A 96 17.70 20.35 -22.17
N THR A 97 18.67 21.25 -22.13
CA THR A 97 18.52 22.65 -21.66
C THR A 97 17.70 23.52 -22.61
N ASN A 98 17.02 22.93 -23.61
CA ASN A 98 16.30 23.63 -24.67
C ASN A 98 14.97 24.27 -24.23
N TYR A 99 14.58 24.13 -22.96
CA TYR A 99 13.35 24.71 -22.41
C TYR A 99 13.57 26.01 -21.61
N ILE A 100 14.82 26.47 -21.50
CA ILE A 100 15.12 27.76 -20.87
C ILE A 100 15.01 28.83 -21.95
N PHE A 101 13.86 29.52 -22.00
CA PHE A 101 13.70 30.69 -22.85
C PHE A 101 14.63 31.80 -22.36
N ARG A 102 15.63 32.15 -23.18
CA ARG A 102 16.52 33.30 -22.96
C ARG A 102 15.99 34.46 -23.81
N PRO A 103 15.35 35.47 -23.22
CA PRO A 103 14.72 36.54 -23.99
C PRO A 103 15.70 37.41 -24.77
N ASN A 104 16.99 37.36 -24.44
CA ASN A 104 18.13 37.81 -25.23
C ASN A 104 19.35 36.99 -24.74
N GLY A 105 20.28 36.61 -25.63
CA GLY A 105 21.47 35.83 -25.26
C GLY A 105 22.28 36.44 -24.13
#